data_AF-A0A1W6MLP5-F1
#
_entry.id   AF-A0A1W6MLP5-F1
#
_cell.length_a   1.000
_cell.length_b   1.000
_cell.length_c   1.000
_cell.angle_alpha   90.00
_cell.angle_beta   90.00
_cell.angle_gamma   90.00
#
_symmetry.space_group_name_H-M   'P 1'
#
loop_
_entity.id
_entity.type
_entity.pdbx_description
1 polymer ?
#
loop_
_entity_poly.entity_id
_entity_poly.type
_entity_poly.pdbx_seq_one_letter_code
_entity_poly.pdbx_strand_id
1 'polypeptide(L)'
;MPIINPEPRTRAQESTGAIERLYITMRHLFNRGFYKPMGVSGESLRESLLALRPEIYGSIAEAKSELSGLLYVMDRLPTGIEECTYINLTSDEGYARSHFTPIIPAKRRRNCYRIDKHQMNIEITRGRSEIYDILTHLTFLMIESHKIMKQVIVGDHGNTTRDWKCLEDSVAKKKLTQNEKEVAVIHVANILGRTYEEVMEVYPKFATADNPNRFLSVIYHLGALARKEILDEEKRLVTFSPVLRERLGHHIHGERWAERIKKFLWEKDLFERPLHIISANLHSVMNSFYGPQALAAQMAKKDRMEVFAGLSTASGKKSRDMVKKTALNNGMYELLDESGTNIDVQIFDTAKCDFKNVGFVGARFRESENHKKPVIIVMDYAFGEQAYETMDELLKPFYIDEKAEQMNVYSINIMGKAGILEGDKGDIMVPNAHVFEGTADNYPFKNKLSKKDLKTEGISVVSGSMVTVLGTSLQNKDLLKFFYDSSWKVIGLEMEGAHYQKAIQAASRVRRSIRKKVEVRYAYYASDNPMKTGHTLASGGLGLTGVKPVYVITEKILEQILEPAHEQF
;
A
#
# COMPACT_ATOMS: atom_id res chain seq x y z
N MET A 1 -19.86 -33.10 34.39
CA MET A 1 -19.62 -31.85 33.64
C MET A 1 -20.78 -31.64 32.70
N PRO A 2 -21.48 -30.49 32.71
CA PRO A 2 -22.45 -30.21 31.68
C PRO A 2 -21.73 -30.18 30.33
N ILE A 3 -22.30 -30.85 29.33
CA ILE A 3 -21.85 -30.74 27.94
C ILE A 3 -22.17 -29.31 27.54
N ILE A 4 -21.17 -28.44 27.58
CA ILE A 4 -21.29 -27.08 27.02
C ILE A 4 -21.37 -27.29 25.51
N ASN A 5 -22.57 -27.24 24.95
CA ASN A 5 -22.73 -27.12 23.51
C ASN A 5 -22.01 -25.82 23.11
N PRO A 6 -20.94 -25.87 22.30
CA PRO A 6 -20.25 -24.66 21.91
C PRO A 6 -21.25 -23.77 21.16
N GLU A 7 -21.37 -22.52 21.59
CA GLU A 7 -22.18 -21.54 20.86
C GLU A 7 -21.71 -21.47 19.39
N PRO A 8 -22.65 -21.32 18.43
CA PRO A 8 -22.29 -21.18 17.04
C PRO A 8 -21.35 -19.99 16.85
N ARG A 9 -20.30 -20.18 16.06
CA ARG A 9 -19.29 -19.14 15.82
C ARG A 9 -19.94 -17.91 15.20
N THR A 10 -19.53 -16.73 15.65
CA THR A 10 -19.94 -15.48 15.02
C THR A 10 -19.23 -15.31 13.67
N ARG A 11 -19.81 -14.52 12.75
CA ARG A 11 -19.17 -14.19 11.47
C ARG A 11 -17.79 -13.54 11.63
N ALA A 12 -17.61 -12.73 12.67
CA ALA A 12 -16.31 -12.15 12.99
C ALA A 12 -15.28 -13.24 13.36
N GLN A 13 -15.66 -14.23 14.19
CA GLN A 13 -14.78 -15.36 14.53
C GLN A 13 -14.43 -16.23 13.31
N GLU A 14 -15.39 -16.49 12.42
CA GLU A 14 -15.13 -17.19 11.16
C GLU A 14 -14.13 -16.42 10.28
N SER A 15 -14.28 -15.10 10.23
CA SER A 15 -13.43 -14.18 9.45
C SER A 15 -12.01 -14.14 10.00
N THR A 16 -11.85 -13.99 11.32
CA THR A 16 -10.53 -14.05 11.97
C THR A 16 -9.85 -15.39 11.69
N GLY A 17 -10.57 -16.50 11.84
CA GLY A 17 -10.03 -17.82 11.54
C GLY A 17 -9.67 -18.01 10.06
N ALA A 18 -10.41 -17.39 9.13
CA ALA A 18 -10.09 -17.41 7.70
C ALA A 18 -8.82 -16.61 7.38
N ILE A 19 -8.62 -15.45 7.99
CA ILE A 19 -7.40 -14.64 7.84
C ILE A 19 -6.18 -15.40 8.37
N GLU A 20 -6.30 -16.02 9.53
CA GLU A 20 -5.24 -16.83 10.13
C GLU A 20 -4.87 -18.01 9.22
N ARG A 21 -5.86 -18.75 8.71
CA ARG A 21 -5.62 -19.84 7.74
C ARG A 21 -4.98 -19.32 6.45
N LEU A 22 -5.44 -18.19 5.90
CA LEU A 22 -4.82 -17.59 4.71
C LEU A 22 -3.33 -17.31 4.97
N TYR A 23 -3.02 -16.66 6.08
CA TYR A 23 -1.64 -16.31 6.44
C TYR A 23 -0.74 -17.55 6.60
N ILE A 24 -1.19 -18.53 7.38
CA ILE A 24 -0.44 -19.78 7.61
C ILE A 24 -0.24 -20.54 6.29
N THR A 25 -1.30 -20.66 5.48
CA THR A 25 -1.24 -21.34 4.19
C THR A 25 -0.30 -20.63 3.24
N MET A 26 -0.39 -19.30 3.08
CA MET A 26 0.52 -18.54 2.21
C MET A 26 1.98 -18.73 2.60
N ARG A 27 2.27 -18.69 3.91
CA ARG A 27 3.63 -18.95 4.42
C ARG A 27 4.09 -20.38 4.15
N HIS A 28 3.21 -21.37 4.30
CA HIS A 28 3.51 -22.76 3.97
C HIS A 28 3.82 -22.94 2.49
N LEU A 29 3.00 -22.36 1.60
CA LEU A 29 3.18 -22.45 0.15
C LEU A 29 4.47 -21.76 -0.31
N PHE A 30 4.79 -20.61 0.29
CA PHE A 30 6.07 -19.94 0.07
C PHE A 30 7.24 -20.86 0.41
N ASN A 31 7.25 -21.47 1.60
CA ASN A 31 8.32 -22.38 1.99
C ASN A 31 8.42 -23.61 1.07
N ARG A 32 7.27 -24.15 0.66
CA ARG A 32 7.18 -25.26 -0.31
C ARG A 32 7.78 -24.92 -1.67
N GLY A 33 7.74 -23.66 -2.08
CA GLY A 33 8.34 -23.17 -3.33
C GLY A 33 7.43 -23.24 -4.56
N PHE A 34 6.24 -23.84 -4.45
CA PHE A 34 5.23 -23.78 -5.50
C PHE A 34 3.85 -24.20 -4.99
N TYR A 35 2.81 -23.83 -5.75
CA TYR A 35 1.47 -24.37 -5.59
C TYR A 35 0.67 -24.26 -6.89
N LYS A 36 -0.33 -25.13 -7.04
CA LYS A 36 -1.36 -25.04 -8.08
C LYS A 36 -2.59 -24.35 -7.49
N PRO A 37 -2.97 -23.13 -7.93
CA PRO A 37 -4.07 -22.40 -7.32
C PRO A 37 -5.42 -23.08 -7.39
N MET A 38 -5.70 -23.85 -8.46
CA MET A 38 -6.89 -24.70 -8.61
C MET A 38 -6.63 -26.18 -8.28
N GLY A 39 -5.50 -26.49 -7.64
CA GLY A 39 -5.20 -27.80 -7.07
C GLY A 39 -5.51 -27.87 -5.58
N VAL A 40 -5.20 -29.04 -4.98
CA VAL A 40 -5.29 -29.28 -3.53
C VAL A 40 -4.46 -28.27 -2.75
N SER A 41 -3.26 -27.93 -3.24
CA SER A 41 -2.38 -26.94 -2.59
C SER A 41 -2.97 -25.53 -2.52
N GLY A 42 -3.89 -25.16 -3.40
CA GLY A 42 -4.55 -23.85 -3.40
C GLY A 42 -5.92 -23.83 -2.73
N GLU A 43 -6.46 -25.00 -2.36
CA GLU A 43 -7.84 -25.14 -1.87
C GLU A 43 -8.09 -24.35 -0.60
N SER A 44 -7.21 -24.48 0.39
CA SER A 44 -7.29 -23.74 1.64
C SER A 44 -7.30 -22.21 1.43
N LEU A 45 -6.59 -21.69 0.42
CA LEU A 45 -6.63 -20.25 0.09
C LEU A 45 -8.00 -19.85 -0.46
N ARG A 46 -8.54 -20.63 -1.41
CA ARG A 46 -9.84 -20.34 -2.02
C ARG A 46 -10.96 -20.39 -0.99
N GLU A 47 -11.02 -21.46 -0.19
CA GLU A 47 -12.03 -21.63 0.85
C GLU A 47 -11.98 -20.51 1.88
N SER A 48 -10.76 -20.15 2.33
CA SER A 48 -10.61 -19.11 3.32
C SER A 48 -10.98 -17.74 2.76
N LEU A 49 -10.63 -17.41 1.51
CA LEU A 49 -11.06 -16.16 0.86
C LEU A 49 -12.59 -16.10 0.67
N LEU A 50 -13.22 -17.22 0.28
CA LEU A 50 -14.67 -17.33 0.12
C LEU A 50 -15.42 -17.27 1.45
N ALA A 51 -14.85 -17.81 2.53
CA ALA A 51 -15.41 -17.71 3.88
C ALA A 51 -15.30 -16.29 4.42
N LEU A 52 -14.15 -15.65 4.17
CA LEU A 52 -13.84 -14.29 4.59
C LEU A 52 -14.75 -13.26 3.93
N ARG A 53 -15.11 -13.46 2.66
CA ARG A 53 -15.92 -12.52 1.85
C ARG A 53 -15.43 -11.06 2.01
N PRO A 54 -14.18 -10.76 1.59
CA PRO A 54 -13.64 -9.42 1.78
C PRO A 54 -14.57 -8.36 1.21
N GLU A 55 -14.71 -7.25 1.92
CA GLU A 55 -15.59 -6.15 1.51
C GLU A 55 -15.21 -5.59 0.13
N ILE A 56 -13.92 -5.65 -0.21
CA ILE A 56 -13.42 -5.21 -1.51
C ILE A 56 -13.77 -6.17 -2.67
N TYR A 57 -14.13 -7.41 -2.36
CA TYR A 57 -14.52 -8.46 -3.31
C TYR A 57 -15.98 -8.86 -3.10
N GLY A 58 -16.88 -7.87 -3.04
CA GLY A 58 -18.26 -7.99 -2.59
C GLY A 58 -19.00 -9.27 -3.02
N SER A 59 -19.03 -9.59 -4.33
CA SER A 59 -19.73 -10.75 -4.88
C SER A 59 -18.86 -11.99 -5.09
N ILE A 60 -17.69 -12.09 -4.44
CA ILE A 60 -16.77 -13.22 -4.63
C ILE A 60 -17.38 -14.57 -4.23
N ALA A 61 -18.30 -14.59 -3.27
CA ALA A 61 -18.99 -15.81 -2.86
C ALA A 61 -20.28 -16.10 -3.68
N GLU A 62 -20.66 -15.21 -4.60
CA GLU A 62 -21.84 -15.39 -5.45
C GLU A 62 -21.49 -16.06 -6.80
N ALA A 63 -22.52 -16.53 -7.51
CA ALA A 63 -22.35 -17.11 -8.85
C ALA A 63 -21.99 -16.07 -9.93
N LYS A 64 -22.40 -14.81 -9.74
CA LYS A 64 -22.05 -13.69 -10.62
C LYS A 64 -20.60 -13.25 -10.39
N SER A 65 -20.00 -12.66 -11.43
CA SER A 65 -18.61 -12.18 -11.36
C SER A 65 -18.49 -10.86 -10.60
N GLU A 66 -17.36 -10.65 -9.91
CA GLU A 66 -17.04 -9.45 -9.13
C GLU A 66 -16.24 -8.43 -9.97
N LEU A 67 -16.95 -7.49 -10.61
CA LEU A 67 -16.36 -6.53 -11.55
C LEU A 67 -15.42 -5.51 -10.91
N SER A 68 -15.79 -4.97 -9.74
CA SER A 68 -14.99 -3.94 -9.06
C SER A 68 -13.71 -4.56 -8.47
N GLY A 69 -13.84 -5.74 -7.88
CA GLY A 69 -12.70 -6.53 -7.43
C GLY A 69 -11.76 -6.91 -8.58
N LEU A 70 -12.31 -7.31 -9.74
CA LEU A 70 -11.50 -7.61 -10.92
C LEU A 70 -10.71 -6.40 -11.40
N LEU A 71 -11.32 -5.22 -11.51
CA LEU A 71 -10.59 -4.00 -11.86
C LEU A 71 -9.50 -3.69 -10.83
N TYR A 72 -9.82 -3.78 -9.53
CA TYR A 72 -8.87 -3.54 -8.45
C TYR A 72 -7.63 -4.46 -8.52
N VAL A 73 -7.86 -5.74 -8.82
CA VAL A 73 -6.82 -6.77 -8.96
C VAL A 73 -5.98 -6.53 -10.23
N MET A 74 -6.63 -6.28 -11.37
CA MET A 74 -5.94 -6.08 -12.65
C MET A 74 -5.10 -4.80 -12.68
N ASP A 75 -5.43 -3.79 -11.89
CA ASP A 75 -4.61 -2.59 -11.68
C ASP A 75 -3.33 -2.87 -10.86
N ARG A 76 -3.28 -3.98 -10.12
CA ARG A 76 -2.19 -4.33 -9.18
C ARG A 76 -1.35 -5.50 -9.65
N LEU A 77 -1.79 -6.24 -10.66
CA LEU A 77 -1.02 -7.29 -11.32
C LEU A 77 -0.49 -6.79 -12.67
N PRO A 78 0.59 -7.39 -13.21
CA PRO A 78 1.10 -7.00 -14.52
C PRO A 78 0.10 -7.33 -15.64
N THR A 79 0.01 -6.43 -16.61
CA THR A 79 -0.78 -6.67 -17.83
C THR A 79 -0.35 -7.97 -18.52
N GLY A 80 -1.31 -8.78 -18.95
CA GLY A 80 -1.08 -10.07 -19.60
C GLY A 80 -1.04 -11.26 -18.64
N ILE A 81 -1.06 -11.04 -17.32
CA ILE A 81 -1.07 -12.14 -16.33
C ILE A 81 -2.25 -13.11 -16.52
N GLU A 82 -3.38 -12.60 -17.03
CA GLU A 82 -4.58 -13.34 -17.36
C GLU A 82 -4.37 -14.41 -18.46
N GLU A 83 -3.27 -14.31 -19.21
CA GLU A 83 -2.88 -15.23 -20.29
C GLU A 83 -1.86 -16.29 -19.83
N CYS A 84 -1.28 -16.13 -18.64
CA CYS A 84 -0.16 -16.94 -18.18
C CYS A 84 -0.61 -18.21 -17.44
N THR A 85 -0.06 -19.35 -17.84
CA THR A 85 -0.17 -20.61 -17.08
C THR A 85 0.87 -20.74 -15.98
N TYR A 86 2.00 -20.04 -16.11
CA TYR A 86 3.11 -20.03 -15.17
C TYR A 86 3.32 -18.62 -14.60
N ILE A 87 3.30 -18.51 -13.27
CA ILE A 87 3.52 -17.25 -12.56
C ILE A 87 4.63 -17.46 -11.55
N ASN A 88 5.77 -16.82 -11.77
CA ASN A 88 6.97 -17.03 -10.95
C ASN A 88 7.24 -15.78 -10.13
N LEU A 89 7.26 -15.93 -8.81
CA LEU A 89 7.70 -14.87 -7.90
C LEU A 89 9.20 -15.04 -7.67
N THR A 90 9.96 -14.01 -8.01
CA THR A 90 11.43 -14.02 -8.01
C THR A 90 12.00 -12.90 -7.16
N SER A 91 13.28 -12.99 -6.79
CA SER A 91 14.05 -11.83 -6.35
C SER A 91 14.54 -11.06 -7.60
N ASP A 92 15.30 -9.97 -7.42
CA ASP A 92 16.12 -9.42 -8.50
C ASP A 92 17.20 -10.45 -8.89
N GLU A 93 16.95 -11.10 -10.02
CA GLU A 93 17.81 -12.11 -10.63
C GLU A 93 18.44 -11.61 -11.93
N GLY A 94 18.39 -10.29 -12.18
CA GLY A 94 19.08 -9.65 -13.30
C GLY A 94 18.35 -9.69 -14.64
N TYR A 95 17.04 -9.95 -14.67
CA TYR A 95 16.22 -9.92 -15.89
C TYR A 95 16.29 -8.56 -16.62
N ALA A 96 16.48 -7.46 -15.86
CA ALA A 96 16.68 -6.11 -16.40
C ALA A 96 17.90 -5.96 -17.32
N ARG A 97 18.87 -6.88 -17.26
CA ARG A 97 20.07 -6.88 -18.12
C ARG A 97 19.86 -7.63 -19.44
N SER A 98 18.69 -8.23 -19.63
CA SER A 98 18.32 -8.96 -20.85
C SER A 98 17.49 -8.07 -21.78
N HIS A 99 16.92 -8.69 -22.83
CA HIS A 99 16.03 -8.06 -23.80
C HIS A 99 14.58 -7.83 -23.28
N PHE A 100 14.27 -8.28 -22.07
CA PHE A 100 12.92 -8.16 -21.51
C PHE A 100 12.61 -6.73 -21.06
N THR A 101 11.51 -6.18 -21.56
CA THR A 101 10.99 -4.88 -21.11
C THR A 101 10.21 -5.06 -19.80
N PRO A 102 10.50 -4.26 -18.75
CA PRO A 102 9.76 -4.34 -17.49
C PRO A 102 8.30 -3.87 -17.66
N ILE A 103 7.36 -4.67 -17.15
CA ILE A 103 5.95 -4.36 -17.02
C ILE A 103 5.70 -3.91 -15.58
N ILE A 104 5.29 -2.65 -15.41
CA ILE A 104 4.99 -2.08 -14.09
C ILE A 104 3.47 -1.99 -13.91
N PRO A 105 2.87 -2.64 -12.90
CA PRO A 105 1.44 -2.51 -12.62
C PRO A 105 1.02 -1.07 -12.32
N ALA A 106 -0.19 -0.68 -12.73
CA ALA A 106 -0.66 0.71 -12.63
C ALA A 106 -0.73 1.25 -11.18
N LYS A 107 -1.00 0.37 -10.20
CA LYS A 107 -1.16 0.73 -8.78
C LYS A 107 -0.16 0.03 -7.84
N ARG A 108 0.89 -0.62 -8.39
CA ARG A 108 1.99 -1.24 -7.63
C ARG A 108 3.32 -1.04 -8.36
N ARG A 109 4.29 -0.39 -7.71
CA ARG A 109 5.62 -0.15 -8.27
C ARG A 109 6.53 -1.36 -8.06
N ARG A 110 6.51 -2.30 -8.99
CA ARG A 110 7.43 -3.44 -9.04
C ARG A 110 7.67 -3.87 -10.47
N ASN A 111 8.84 -4.43 -10.73
CA ASN A 111 9.16 -4.96 -12.05
C ASN A 111 8.50 -6.33 -12.24
N CYS A 112 7.86 -6.51 -13.39
CA CYS A 112 7.39 -7.81 -13.85
C CYS A 112 7.93 -8.04 -15.27
N TYR A 113 8.19 -9.28 -15.62
CA TYR A 113 8.77 -9.64 -16.92
C TYR A 113 7.95 -10.74 -17.56
N ARG A 114 7.44 -10.49 -18.77
CA ARG A 114 6.84 -11.53 -19.61
C ARG A 114 7.99 -12.30 -20.26
N ILE A 115 8.19 -13.55 -19.85
CA ILE A 115 9.31 -14.39 -20.33
C ILE A 115 8.98 -15.00 -21.68
N ASP A 116 7.76 -15.50 -21.83
CA ASP A 116 7.22 -16.05 -23.08
C ASP A 116 5.69 -15.91 -23.12
N LYS A 117 5.00 -16.61 -24.03
CA LYS A 117 3.54 -16.56 -24.14
C LYS A 117 2.80 -17.06 -22.89
N HIS A 118 3.42 -17.86 -22.05
CA HIS A 118 2.80 -18.59 -20.95
C HIS A 118 3.31 -18.19 -19.56
N GLN A 119 4.47 -17.55 -19.47
CA GLN A 119 5.14 -17.25 -18.21
C GLN A 119 5.26 -15.76 -17.89
N MET A 120 4.82 -15.40 -16.68
CA MET A 120 5.04 -14.08 -16.06
C MET A 120 5.95 -14.22 -14.84
N ASN A 121 7.03 -13.45 -14.80
CA ASN A 121 7.86 -13.29 -13.60
C ASN A 121 7.46 -11.99 -12.89
N ILE A 122 7.31 -12.05 -11.57
CA ILE A 122 7.04 -10.90 -10.71
C ILE A 122 8.18 -10.77 -9.71
N GLU A 123 8.92 -9.66 -9.78
CA GLU A 123 10.02 -9.38 -8.87
C GLU A 123 9.49 -8.87 -7.53
N ILE A 124 9.95 -9.49 -6.44
CA ILE A 124 9.57 -9.18 -5.06
C ILE A 124 10.72 -8.43 -4.40
N THR A 125 10.42 -7.23 -3.91
CA THR A 125 11.42 -6.39 -3.21
C THR A 125 10.94 -5.84 -1.86
N ARG A 126 9.67 -6.06 -1.51
CA ARG A 126 9.01 -5.42 -0.34
C ARG A 126 8.55 -6.41 0.73
N GLY A 127 9.34 -7.44 0.98
CA GLY A 127 9.08 -8.42 2.05
C GLY A 127 7.85 -9.31 1.81
N ARG A 128 7.35 -9.96 2.88
CA ARG A 128 6.27 -10.96 2.75
C ARG A 128 4.90 -10.34 2.45
N SER A 129 4.64 -9.12 2.90
CA SER A 129 3.36 -8.44 2.64
C SER A 129 3.07 -8.32 1.14
N GLU A 130 4.09 -8.09 0.31
CA GLU A 130 3.95 -8.07 -1.14
C GLU A 130 3.57 -9.44 -1.71
N ILE A 131 4.19 -10.51 -1.20
CA ILE A 131 3.83 -11.88 -1.58
C ILE A 131 2.38 -12.16 -1.21
N TYR A 132 1.97 -11.85 0.02
CA TYR A 132 0.59 -12.09 0.47
C TYR A 132 -0.45 -11.30 -0.32
N ASP A 133 -0.15 -10.04 -0.68
CA ASP A 133 -0.97 -9.23 -1.58
C ASP A 133 -1.14 -9.93 -2.94
N ILE A 134 -0.04 -10.39 -3.56
CA ILE A 134 -0.07 -11.10 -4.84
C ILE A 134 -0.84 -12.41 -4.74
N LEU A 135 -0.61 -13.24 -3.73
CA LEU A 135 -1.28 -14.53 -3.57
C LEU A 135 -2.79 -14.36 -3.34
N THR A 136 -3.21 -13.31 -2.63
CA THR A 136 -4.63 -12.95 -2.47
C THR A 136 -5.25 -12.58 -3.80
N HIS A 137 -4.58 -11.72 -4.59
CA HIS A 137 -5.04 -11.32 -5.92
C HIS A 137 -5.10 -12.49 -6.91
N LEU A 138 -4.11 -13.36 -6.91
CA LEU A 138 -4.13 -14.57 -7.74
C LEU A 138 -5.29 -15.47 -7.31
N THR A 139 -5.47 -15.72 -6.01
CA THR A 139 -6.60 -16.53 -5.51
C THR A 139 -7.94 -15.98 -5.98
N PHE A 140 -8.14 -14.66 -5.91
CA PHE A 140 -9.30 -13.99 -6.48
C PHE A 140 -9.47 -14.28 -7.99
N LEU A 141 -8.42 -14.08 -8.80
CA LEU A 141 -8.48 -14.31 -10.24
C LEU A 141 -8.84 -15.76 -10.59
N MET A 142 -8.34 -16.73 -9.84
CA MET A 142 -8.61 -18.15 -10.10
C MET A 142 -10.07 -18.49 -9.81
N ILE A 143 -10.62 -17.94 -8.72
CA ILE A 143 -12.04 -18.07 -8.38
C ILE A 143 -12.91 -17.48 -9.50
N GLU A 144 -12.66 -16.23 -9.91
CA GLU A 144 -13.45 -15.56 -10.95
C GLU A 144 -13.30 -16.23 -12.32
N SER A 145 -12.10 -16.68 -12.67
CA SER A 145 -11.81 -17.46 -13.87
C SER A 145 -12.66 -18.74 -13.95
N HIS A 146 -12.78 -19.47 -12.84
CA HIS A 146 -13.64 -20.67 -12.76
C HIS A 146 -15.14 -20.34 -12.75
N LYS A 147 -15.56 -19.22 -12.15
CA LYS A 147 -16.95 -18.76 -12.24
C LYS A 147 -17.37 -18.48 -13.68
N ILE A 148 -16.55 -17.72 -14.41
CA ILE A 148 -16.76 -17.43 -15.84
C ILE A 148 -16.97 -18.73 -16.59
N MET A 149 -16.06 -19.69 -16.41
CA MET A 149 -16.11 -20.92 -17.18
C MET A 149 -17.28 -21.84 -16.80
N LYS A 150 -17.68 -21.84 -15.53
CA LYS A 150 -18.85 -22.59 -15.06
C LYS A 150 -20.15 -22.12 -15.71
N GLN A 151 -20.28 -20.84 -16.08
CA GLN A 151 -21.43 -20.31 -16.83
C GLN A 151 -21.39 -20.65 -18.33
N VAL A 152 -20.23 -21.07 -18.83
CA VAL A 152 -19.99 -21.25 -20.27
C VAL A 152 -20.01 -22.73 -20.69
N ILE A 153 -19.52 -23.65 -19.85
CA ILE A 153 -19.48 -25.09 -20.20
C ILE A 153 -20.91 -25.65 -20.22
N VAL A 154 -21.22 -26.42 -21.27
CA VAL A 154 -22.48 -27.13 -21.45
C VAL A 154 -22.22 -28.63 -21.56
N GLY A 155 -22.75 -29.39 -20.59
CA GLY A 155 -22.56 -30.84 -20.50
C GLY A 155 -21.11 -31.27 -20.25
N ASP A 156 -20.83 -32.57 -20.41
CA ASP A 156 -19.56 -33.16 -19.98
C ASP A 156 -18.51 -33.23 -21.11
N HIS A 157 -18.87 -32.86 -22.34
CA HIS A 157 -18.00 -32.97 -23.53
C HIS A 157 -17.30 -31.65 -23.92
N GLY A 158 -17.24 -30.68 -23.01
CA GLY A 158 -16.49 -29.43 -23.24
C GLY A 158 -17.10 -28.48 -24.29
N ASN A 159 -18.39 -28.66 -24.61
CA ASN A 159 -19.15 -27.72 -25.44
C ASN A 159 -19.33 -26.39 -24.70
N THR A 160 -19.41 -25.30 -25.45
CA THR A 160 -19.56 -23.95 -24.90
C THR A 160 -20.86 -23.29 -25.36
N THR A 161 -21.38 -22.37 -24.55
CA THR A 161 -22.54 -21.55 -24.90
C THR A 161 -22.29 -20.71 -26.16
N ARG A 162 -23.39 -20.25 -26.79
CA ARG A 162 -23.31 -19.31 -27.92
C ARG A 162 -22.63 -18.00 -27.52
N ASP A 163 -22.93 -17.49 -26.32
CA ASP A 163 -22.35 -16.24 -25.82
C ASP A 163 -20.82 -16.29 -25.78
N TRP A 164 -20.25 -17.44 -25.38
CA TRP A 164 -18.81 -17.64 -25.40
C TRP A 164 -18.23 -17.57 -26.80
N LYS A 165 -18.81 -18.28 -27.77
CA LYS A 165 -18.35 -18.24 -29.17
C LYS A 165 -18.36 -16.82 -29.73
N CYS A 166 -19.39 -16.03 -29.41
CA CYS A 166 -19.45 -14.62 -29.79
C CYS A 166 -18.34 -13.77 -29.14
N LEU A 167 -17.95 -14.07 -27.90
CA LEU A 167 -16.77 -13.46 -27.27
C LEU A 167 -15.48 -13.87 -27.98
N GLU A 168 -15.30 -15.16 -28.32
CA GLU A 168 -14.12 -15.64 -29.06
C GLU A 168 -13.96 -14.90 -30.39
N ASP A 169 -15.05 -14.81 -31.17
CA ASP A 169 -15.08 -14.09 -32.45
C ASP A 169 -14.75 -12.60 -32.28
N SER A 170 -15.22 -11.99 -31.19
CA SER A 170 -14.99 -10.57 -30.90
C SER A 170 -13.53 -10.28 -30.53
N VAL A 171 -12.90 -11.16 -29.74
CA VAL A 171 -11.49 -11.02 -29.33
C VAL A 171 -10.54 -11.35 -30.48
N ALA A 172 -10.94 -12.22 -31.42
CA ALA A 172 -10.14 -12.52 -32.61
C ALA A 172 -10.06 -11.34 -33.61
N LYS A 173 -10.98 -10.38 -33.54
CA LYS A 173 -10.99 -9.19 -34.42
C LYS A 173 -10.01 -8.12 -33.93
N LYS A 174 -9.21 -7.57 -34.86
CA LYS A 174 -8.26 -6.48 -34.56
C LYS A 174 -8.93 -5.18 -34.12
N LYS A 175 -10.11 -4.86 -34.67
CA LYS A 175 -10.90 -3.68 -34.35
C LYS A 175 -12.37 -4.07 -34.35
N LEU A 176 -13.12 -3.53 -33.39
CA LEU A 176 -14.56 -3.67 -33.30
C LEU A 176 -15.20 -2.33 -33.64
N THR A 177 -16.26 -2.34 -34.44
CA THR A 177 -17.17 -1.22 -34.57
C THR A 177 -17.94 -0.99 -33.26
N GLN A 178 -18.55 0.17 -33.09
CA GLN A 178 -19.35 0.45 -31.89
C GLN A 178 -20.49 -0.57 -31.71
N ASN A 179 -21.20 -0.91 -32.79
CA ASN A 179 -22.27 -1.91 -32.75
C ASN A 179 -21.75 -3.30 -32.36
N GLU A 180 -20.62 -3.74 -32.92
CA GLU A 180 -20.02 -5.03 -32.56
C GLU A 180 -19.55 -5.06 -31.11
N LYS A 181 -19.02 -3.94 -30.61
CA LYS A 181 -18.65 -3.80 -29.20
C LYS A 181 -19.87 -3.95 -28.30
N GLU A 182 -20.96 -3.27 -28.59
CA GLU A 182 -22.19 -3.35 -27.78
C GLU A 182 -22.75 -4.78 -27.75
N VAL A 183 -22.76 -5.47 -28.91
CA VAL A 183 -23.13 -6.89 -29.01
C VAL A 183 -22.19 -7.77 -28.18
N ALA A 184 -20.87 -7.59 -28.29
CA ALA A 184 -19.90 -8.35 -27.51
C ALA A 184 -20.08 -8.13 -25.99
N VAL A 185 -20.38 -6.91 -25.57
CA VAL A 185 -20.63 -6.57 -24.17
C VAL A 185 -21.90 -7.25 -23.65
N ILE A 186 -22.98 -7.35 -24.44
CA ILE A 186 -24.19 -8.09 -24.06
C ILE A 186 -23.87 -9.56 -23.79
N HIS A 187 -23.14 -10.22 -24.70
CA HIS A 187 -22.73 -11.62 -24.51
C HIS A 187 -21.85 -11.81 -23.28
N VAL A 188 -20.91 -10.90 -23.05
CA VAL A 188 -20.07 -10.93 -21.84
C VAL A 188 -20.90 -10.68 -20.58
N ALA A 189 -21.85 -9.76 -20.59
CA ALA A 189 -22.73 -9.50 -19.45
C ALA A 189 -23.49 -10.78 -19.03
N ASN A 190 -24.01 -11.54 -20.00
CA ASN A 190 -24.64 -12.83 -19.75
C ASN A 190 -23.66 -13.84 -19.12
N ILE A 191 -22.45 -13.99 -19.68
CA ILE A 191 -21.41 -14.88 -19.14
C ILE A 191 -21.06 -14.51 -17.68
N LEU A 192 -21.00 -13.22 -17.38
CA LEU A 192 -20.62 -12.73 -16.05
C LEU A 192 -21.78 -12.74 -15.04
N GLY A 193 -23.03 -12.98 -15.49
CA GLY A 193 -24.22 -12.83 -14.66
C GLY A 193 -24.45 -11.38 -14.20
N ARG A 194 -24.12 -10.41 -15.06
CA ARG A 194 -24.20 -8.97 -14.81
C ARG A 194 -25.06 -8.29 -15.86
N THR A 195 -25.57 -7.10 -15.55
CA THR A 195 -26.31 -6.31 -16.53
C THR A 195 -25.36 -5.65 -17.53
N TYR A 196 -25.89 -5.29 -18.70
CA TYR A 196 -25.16 -4.51 -19.69
C TYR A 196 -24.63 -3.18 -19.12
N GLU A 197 -25.45 -2.51 -18.29
CA GLU A 197 -25.08 -1.22 -17.68
C GLU A 197 -23.89 -1.37 -16.71
N GLU A 198 -23.92 -2.39 -15.84
CA GLU A 198 -22.81 -2.68 -14.92
C GLU A 198 -21.50 -2.95 -15.68
N VAL A 199 -21.56 -3.72 -16.77
CA VAL A 199 -20.37 -4.03 -17.57
C VAL A 199 -19.87 -2.79 -18.31
N MET A 200 -20.76 -1.99 -18.90
CA MET A 200 -20.38 -0.76 -19.60
C MET A 200 -19.75 0.27 -18.69
N GLU A 201 -20.12 0.31 -17.41
CA GLU A 201 -19.50 1.20 -16.43
C GLU A 201 -18.01 0.86 -16.18
N VAL A 202 -17.67 -0.43 -16.15
CA VAL A 202 -16.29 -0.89 -15.91
C VAL A 202 -15.46 -1.03 -17.17
N TYR A 203 -16.10 -1.31 -18.32
CA TYR A 203 -15.43 -1.53 -19.61
C TYR A 203 -14.34 -0.51 -19.95
N PRO A 204 -14.59 0.82 -19.95
CA PRO A 204 -13.57 1.80 -20.30
C PRO A 204 -12.43 1.87 -19.28
N LYS A 205 -12.65 1.43 -18.02
CA LYS A 205 -11.65 1.46 -16.96
C LYS A 205 -10.53 0.42 -17.20
N PHE A 206 -10.78 -0.62 -18.00
CA PHE A 206 -9.77 -1.61 -18.40
C PHE A 206 -8.97 -1.19 -19.65
N ALA A 207 -9.46 -0.22 -20.42
CA ALA A 207 -8.89 0.14 -21.70
C ALA A 207 -7.43 0.61 -21.55
N THR A 208 -6.62 0.26 -22.54
CA THR A 208 -5.23 0.73 -22.69
C THR A 208 -5.09 1.43 -24.03
N ALA A 209 -4.00 2.19 -24.22
CA ALA A 209 -3.71 2.84 -25.49
C ALA A 209 -3.67 1.84 -26.66
N ASP A 210 -3.11 0.66 -26.42
CA ASP A 210 -2.92 -0.37 -27.45
C ASP A 210 -4.12 -1.33 -27.59
N ASN A 211 -4.90 -1.52 -26.51
CA ASN A 211 -6.09 -2.36 -26.51
C ASN A 211 -7.28 -1.63 -25.85
N PRO A 212 -8.14 -0.95 -26.64
CA PRO A 212 -9.32 -0.27 -26.12
C PRO A 212 -10.42 -1.24 -25.67
N ASN A 213 -10.35 -2.50 -26.09
CA ASN A 213 -11.33 -3.55 -25.77
C ASN A 213 -10.76 -4.58 -24.77
N ARG A 214 -9.75 -4.19 -23.99
CA ARG A 214 -9.01 -5.08 -23.07
C ARG A 214 -9.91 -5.85 -22.12
N PHE A 215 -11.05 -5.27 -21.69
CA PHE A 215 -12.01 -5.99 -20.85
C PHE A 215 -12.45 -7.33 -21.49
N LEU A 216 -12.80 -7.33 -22.78
CA LEU A 216 -13.20 -8.54 -23.50
C LEU A 216 -12.06 -9.57 -23.52
N SER A 217 -10.83 -9.12 -23.83
CA SER A 217 -9.64 -9.97 -23.83
C SER A 217 -9.38 -10.59 -22.46
N VAL A 218 -9.52 -9.82 -21.37
CA VAL A 218 -9.33 -10.31 -19.99
C VAL A 218 -10.33 -11.42 -19.67
N ILE A 219 -11.62 -11.20 -19.92
CA ILE A 219 -12.65 -12.21 -19.64
C ILE A 219 -12.41 -13.48 -20.47
N TYR A 220 -12.08 -13.31 -21.75
CA TYR A 220 -11.77 -14.43 -22.63
C TYR A 220 -10.57 -15.25 -22.14
N HIS A 221 -9.44 -14.61 -21.82
CA HIS A 221 -8.25 -15.35 -21.39
C HIS A 221 -8.44 -16.03 -20.04
N LEU A 222 -9.12 -15.37 -19.08
CA LEU A 222 -9.48 -16.00 -17.81
C LEU A 222 -10.37 -17.23 -18.01
N GLY A 223 -11.41 -17.15 -18.85
CA GLY A 223 -12.28 -18.29 -19.14
C GLY A 223 -11.53 -19.40 -19.90
N ALA A 224 -10.74 -19.05 -20.91
CA ALA A 224 -10.00 -20.00 -21.74
C ALA A 224 -8.99 -20.82 -20.92
N LEU A 225 -8.29 -20.19 -19.96
CA LEU A 225 -7.43 -20.93 -19.05
C LEU A 225 -8.24 -21.83 -18.11
N ALA A 226 -9.33 -21.35 -17.50
CA ALA A 226 -10.17 -22.20 -16.66
C ALA A 226 -10.75 -23.40 -17.43
N ARG A 227 -11.08 -23.24 -18.72
CA ARG A 227 -11.53 -24.36 -19.57
C ARG A 227 -10.50 -25.47 -19.62
N LYS A 228 -9.22 -25.13 -19.86
CA LYS A 228 -8.12 -26.09 -19.86
C LYS A 228 -7.92 -26.75 -18.50
N GLU A 229 -8.07 -25.99 -17.42
CA GLU A 229 -7.95 -26.53 -16.07
C GLU A 229 -9.05 -27.53 -15.71
N ILE A 230 -10.26 -27.33 -16.25
CA ILE A 230 -11.44 -28.19 -16.02
C ILE A 230 -11.42 -29.43 -16.92
N LEU A 231 -11.10 -29.26 -18.21
CA LEU A 231 -11.20 -30.34 -19.21
C LEU A 231 -9.90 -31.13 -19.37
N ASP A 232 -8.75 -30.46 -19.35
CA ASP A 232 -7.45 -31.04 -19.70
C ASP A 232 -6.56 -31.26 -18.45
N GLU A 233 -7.06 -30.89 -17.26
CA GLU A 233 -6.33 -30.84 -15.99
C GLU A 233 -5.02 -30.01 -16.01
N GLU A 234 -4.86 -29.13 -17.00
CA GLU A 234 -3.71 -28.23 -17.18
C GLU A 234 -3.78 -27.04 -16.21
N LYS A 235 -3.58 -27.32 -14.91
CA LYS A 235 -3.64 -26.32 -13.83
C LYS A 235 -2.53 -25.28 -13.94
N ARG A 236 -2.89 -24.01 -13.76
CA ARG A 236 -1.93 -22.93 -13.52
C ARG A 236 -0.98 -23.26 -12.37
N LEU A 237 0.27 -22.82 -12.50
CA LEU A 237 1.33 -23.05 -11.54
C LEU A 237 1.90 -21.71 -11.07
N VAL A 238 1.94 -21.53 -9.75
CA VAL A 238 2.65 -20.42 -9.13
C VAL A 238 3.89 -20.97 -8.44
N THR A 239 5.05 -20.38 -8.71
CA THR A 239 6.33 -20.79 -8.11
C THR A 239 7.02 -19.64 -7.38
N PHE A 240 7.88 -19.99 -6.42
CA PHE A 240 8.75 -19.06 -5.71
C PHE A 240 10.19 -19.48 -5.96
N SER A 241 11.00 -18.59 -6.52
CA SER A 241 12.38 -18.95 -6.86
C SER A 241 13.18 -19.34 -5.60
N PRO A 242 14.17 -20.25 -5.71
CA PRO A 242 15.04 -20.58 -4.59
C PRO A 242 15.74 -19.35 -4.02
N VAL A 243 16.20 -18.44 -4.89
CA VAL A 243 16.86 -17.18 -4.52
C VAL A 243 15.92 -16.29 -3.70
N LEU A 244 14.65 -16.16 -4.10
CA LEU A 244 13.66 -15.42 -3.33
C LEU A 244 13.47 -16.04 -1.93
N ARG A 245 13.35 -17.38 -1.87
CA ARG A 245 13.13 -18.10 -0.60
C ARG A 245 14.30 -17.98 0.36
N GLU A 246 15.53 -17.95 -0.15
CA GLU A 246 16.73 -17.78 0.65
C GLU A 246 16.92 -16.33 1.14
N ARG A 247 16.66 -15.34 0.28
CA ARG A 247 16.91 -13.92 0.59
C ARG A 247 15.83 -13.27 1.45
N LEU A 248 14.61 -13.82 1.46
CA LEU A 248 13.48 -13.18 2.16
C LEU A 248 13.71 -13.15 3.67
N GLY A 249 13.70 -11.95 4.24
CA GLY A 249 13.96 -11.72 5.67
C GLY A 249 15.42 -11.42 6.02
N HIS A 250 16.34 -11.40 5.05
CA HIS A 250 17.72 -10.93 5.27
C HIS A 250 17.85 -9.40 5.19
N HIS A 251 16.75 -8.69 4.91
CA HIS A 251 16.69 -7.22 4.80
C HIS A 251 17.71 -6.59 3.83
N ILE A 252 18.22 -7.34 2.84
CA ILE A 252 19.31 -6.88 1.94
C ILE A 252 19.03 -5.52 1.31
N HIS A 253 17.78 -5.29 0.86
CA HIS A 253 17.38 -4.01 0.28
C HIS A 253 17.28 -2.90 1.35
N GLY A 254 16.70 -3.21 2.51
CA GLY A 254 16.60 -2.28 3.63
C GLY A 254 17.96 -1.86 4.21
N GLU A 255 18.92 -2.79 4.25
CA GLU A 255 20.28 -2.55 4.72
C GLU A 255 21.01 -1.57 3.79
N ARG A 256 21.04 -1.87 2.48
CA ARG A 256 21.61 -0.97 1.46
C ARG A 256 20.97 0.42 1.49
N TRP A 257 19.65 0.47 1.65
CA TRP A 257 18.89 1.72 1.76
C TRP A 257 19.34 2.53 2.99
N ALA A 258 19.39 1.89 4.16
CA ALA A 258 19.79 2.52 5.41
C ALA A 258 21.26 2.98 5.40
N GLU A 259 22.17 2.17 4.89
CA GLU A 259 23.60 2.50 4.77
C GLU A 259 23.81 3.74 3.90
N ARG A 260 23.10 3.84 2.77
CA ARG A 260 23.22 4.99 1.87
C ARG A 260 22.76 6.29 2.54
N ILE A 261 21.71 6.25 3.36
CA ILE A 261 21.26 7.39 4.16
C ILE A 261 22.30 7.76 5.22
N LYS A 262 22.80 6.79 5.98
CA LYS A 262 23.80 7.01 7.04
C LYS A 262 25.10 7.59 6.48
N LYS A 263 25.59 7.02 5.37
CA LYS A 263 26.76 7.51 4.64
C LYS A 263 26.57 8.94 4.17
N PHE A 264 25.42 9.27 3.58
CA PHE A 264 25.12 10.64 3.17
C PHE A 264 25.12 11.61 4.35
N LEU A 265 24.49 11.25 5.47
CA LEU A 265 24.47 12.10 6.67
C LEU A 265 25.88 12.32 7.23
N TRP A 266 26.73 11.29 7.18
CA TRP A 266 28.12 11.38 7.61
C TRP A 266 28.93 12.31 6.70
N GLU A 267 28.90 12.10 5.38
CA GLU A 267 29.62 12.90 4.39
C GLU A 267 29.19 14.38 4.33
N LYS A 268 28.03 14.71 4.89
CA LYS A 268 27.50 16.08 4.95
C LYS A 268 27.60 16.73 6.33
N ASP A 269 28.28 16.09 7.29
CA ASP A 269 28.39 16.55 8.68
C ASP A 269 27.00 16.77 9.34
N LEU A 270 26.04 15.92 8.99
CA LEU A 270 24.66 15.96 9.48
C LEU A 270 24.37 14.86 10.52
N PHE A 271 25.20 13.83 10.60
CA PHE A 271 24.94 12.60 11.36
C PHE A 271 24.79 12.84 12.88
N GLU A 272 25.60 13.74 13.46
CA GLU A 272 25.62 14.00 14.91
C GLU A 272 24.49 14.93 15.38
N ARG A 273 23.87 15.69 14.46
CA ARG A 273 22.81 16.65 14.79
C ARG A 273 21.53 15.93 15.22
N PRO A 274 20.60 16.61 15.92
CA PRO A 274 19.31 16.02 16.28
C PRO A 274 18.55 15.51 15.04
N LEU A 275 18.39 14.19 14.91
CA LEU A 275 17.73 13.57 13.75
C LEU A 275 16.25 13.33 14.03
N HIS A 276 15.40 13.73 13.09
CA HIS A 276 13.97 13.46 13.12
C HIS A 276 13.56 12.72 11.85
N ILE A 277 13.01 11.53 12.00
CA ILE A 277 12.59 10.70 10.87
C ILE A 277 11.09 10.90 10.65
N ILE A 278 10.67 11.15 9.42
CA ILE A 278 9.28 11.30 9.03
C ILE A 278 8.98 10.29 7.92
N SER A 279 8.09 9.34 8.17
CA SER A 279 7.46 8.56 7.10
C SER A 279 6.22 9.31 6.63
N ALA A 280 6.27 9.85 5.41
CA ALA A 280 5.23 10.69 4.84
C ALA A 280 5.33 10.70 3.31
N ASN A 281 4.32 11.28 2.66
CA ASN A 281 4.50 11.64 1.26
C ASN A 281 5.63 12.68 1.13
N LEU A 282 6.47 12.54 0.10
CA LEU A 282 7.64 13.40 -0.08
C LEU A 282 7.32 14.87 -0.40
N HIS A 283 6.08 15.17 -0.81
CA HIS A 283 5.74 16.54 -1.19
C HIS A 283 5.28 17.39 -0.01
N SER A 284 4.70 16.81 1.04
CA SER A 284 4.06 17.62 2.09
C SER A 284 5.07 18.47 2.86
N VAL A 285 6.19 17.88 3.31
CA VAL A 285 7.24 18.63 4.03
C VAL A 285 7.89 19.67 3.11
N MET A 286 8.25 19.28 1.88
CA MET A 286 8.83 20.20 0.89
C MET A 286 7.89 21.39 0.61
N ASN A 287 6.60 21.14 0.41
CA ASN A 287 5.62 22.18 0.14
C ASN A 287 5.35 23.06 1.36
N SER A 288 5.30 22.48 2.57
CA SER A 288 5.11 23.24 3.81
C SER A 288 6.29 24.19 4.11
N PHE A 289 7.53 23.78 3.83
CA PHE A 289 8.70 24.64 3.99
C PHE A 289 8.87 25.67 2.87
N TYR A 290 8.81 25.23 1.61
CA TYR A 290 9.26 26.08 0.49
C TYR A 290 8.12 26.65 -0.34
N GLY A 291 6.91 26.10 -0.24
CA GLY A 291 5.72 26.61 -0.91
C GLY A 291 5.43 28.10 -0.63
N PRO A 292 5.47 28.56 0.64
CA PRO A 292 5.23 29.97 0.97
C PRO A 292 6.18 30.96 0.30
N GLN A 293 7.45 30.58 0.12
CA GLN A 293 8.44 31.43 -0.56
C GLN A 293 8.32 31.29 -2.09
N ALA A 294 8.32 30.06 -2.60
CA ALA A 294 8.34 29.77 -4.03
C ALA A 294 7.05 30.22 -4.74
N LEU A 295 5.91 30.20 -4.05
CA LEU A 295 4.59 30.50 -4.61
C LEU A 295 3.96 31.76 -3.99
N ALA A 296 4.77 32.67 -3.41
CA ALA A 296 4.29 33.86 -2.71
C ALA A 296 3.26 34.67 -3.53
N ALA A 297 3.51 34.86 -4.84
CA ALA A 297 2.59 35.58 -5.72
C ALA A 297 1.23 34.88 -5.95
N GLN A 298 1.19 33.54 -5.86
CA GLN A 298 -0.05 32.76 -5.97
C GLN A 298 -0.80 32.79 -4.63
N MET A 299 -0.08 32.64 -3.51
CA MET A 299 -0.64 32.70 -2.15
C MET A 299 -1.15 34.09 -1.77
N ALA A 300 -0.66 35.15 -2.41
CA ALA A 300 -1.23 36.50 -2.27
C ALA A 300 -2.63 36.65 -2.88
N LYS A 301 -3.05 35.72 -3.77
CA LYS A 301 -4.30 35.80 -4.53
C LYS A 301 -5.31 34.69 -4.17
N LYS A 302 -4.85 33.61 -3.56
CA LYS A 302 -5.63 32.39 -3.33
C LYS A 302 -5.38 31.88 -1.92
N ASP A 303 -6.36 31.14 -1.39
CA ASP A 303 -6.17 30.43 -0.13
C ASP A 303 -5.00 29.43 -0.23
N ARG A 304 -4.27 29.25 0.87
CA ARG A 304 -3.09 28.39 0.94
C ARG A 304 -3.42 26.94 0.57
N MET A 305 -4.55 26.41 1.04
CA MET A 305 -4.97 25.05 0.72
C MET A 305 -5.41 24.92 -0.73
N GLU A 306 -5.96 25.97 -1.33
CA GLU A 306 -6.24 26.00 -2.78
C GLU A 306 -4.95 25.91 -3.61
N VAL A 307 -3.90 26.65 -3.21
CA VAL A 307 -2.59 26.59 -3.87
C VAL A 307 -1.98 25.18 -3.74
N PHE A 308 -2.02 24.59 -2.54
CA PHE A 308 -1.53 23.23 -2.32
C PHE A 308 -2.35 22.15 -3.02
N ALA A 309 -3.67 22.32 -3.14
CA ALA A 309 -4.52 21.46 -3.96
C ALA A 309 -4.10 21.54 -5.44
N GLY A 310 -3.82 22.75 -5.94
CA GLY A 310 -3.31 22.97 -7.29
C GLY A 310 -1.97 22.28 -7.57
N LEU A 311 -1.12 22.10 -6.55
CA LEU A 311 0.12 21.32 -6.68
C LEU A 311 -0.12 19.83 -6.91
N SER A 312 -1.33 19.31 -6.66
CA SER A 312 -1.64 17.88 -6.83
C SER A 312 -2.20 17.54 -8.22
N THR A 313 -2.39 18.53 -9.10
CA THR A 313 -3.00 18.33 -10.43
C THR A 313 -1.96 18.25 -11.56
N ALA A 314 -2.33 17.75 -12.73
CA ALA A 314 -1.44 17.73 -13.89
C ALA A 314 -0.94 19.14 -14.29
N SER A 315 -1.81 20.15 -14.23
CA SER A 315 -1.48 21.55 -14.54
C SER A 315 -0.53 22.20 -13.53
N GLY A 316 -0.41 21.66 -12.31
CA GLY A 316 0.47 22.15 -11.26
C GLY A 316 1.98 21.89 -11.47
N LYS A 317 2.40 21.28 -12.58
CA LYS A 317 3.80 20.88 -12.81
C LYS A 317 4.79 22.04 -12.65
N LYS A 318 4.52 23.18 -13.28
CA LYS A 318 5.39 24.37 -13.19
C LYS A 318 5.57 24.86 -11.75
N SER A 319 4.49 24.88 -10.97
CA SER A 319 4.55 25.27 -9.55
C SER A 319 5.32 24.25 -8.72
N ARG A 320 5.13 22.94 -8.96
CA ARG A 320 5.91 21.88 -8.30
C ARG A 320 7.41 22.01 -8.59
N ASP A 321 7.77 22.22 -9.86
CA ASP A 321 9.16 22.36 -10.28
C ASP A 321 9.82 23.58 -9.62
N MET A 322 9.07 24.68 -9.47
CA MET A 322 9.53 25.89 -8.77
C MET A 322 9.74 25.66 -7.26
N VAL A 323 8.82 24.97 -6.60
CA VAL A 323 8.97 24.58 -5.19
C VAL A 323 10.18 23.67 -5.01
N LYS A 324 10.32 22.62 -5.85
CA LYS A 324 11.45 21.68 -5.82
C LYS A 324 12.78 22.37 -6.06
N LYS A 325 12.87 23.27 -7.05
CA LYS A 325 14.08 24.06 -7.30
C LYS A 325 14.45 24.94 -6.10
N THR A 326 13.46 25.56 -5.47
CA THR A 326 13.67 26.36 -4.26
C THR A 326 14.18 25.48 -3.11
N ALA A 327 13.60 24.30 -2.92
CA ALA A 327 13.99 23.36 -1.89
C ALA A 327 15.46 22.89 -2.04
N LEU A 328 15.84 22.45 -3.24
CA LEU A 328 17.18 21.96 -3.55
C LEU A 328 18.26 23.06 -3.37
N ASN A 329 17.90 24.31 -3.62
CA ASN A 329 18.81 25.44 -3.40
C ASN A 329 18.90 25.88 -1.94
N ASN A 330 18.02 25.40 -1.06
CA ASN A 330 17.88 25.89 0.32
C ASN A 330 17.82 24.75 1.34
N GLY A 331 18.81 23.85 1.30
CA GLY A 331 19.03 22.86 2.36
C GLY A 331 18.26 21.55 2.24
N MET A 332 17.47 21.33 1.17
CA MET A 332 16.91 20.01 0.87
C MET A 332 17.85 19.21 -0.04
N TYR A 333 18.05 17.95 0.29
CA TYR A 333 18.73 16.96 -0.54
C TYR A 333 17.75 15.85 -0.91
N GLU A 334 17.84 15.34 -2.14
CA GLU A 334 17.01 14.23 -2.62
C GLU A 334 17.92 13.01 -2.86
N LEU A 335 17.53 11.88 -2.26
CA LEU A 335 18.19 10.59 -2.39
C LEU A 335 17.15 9.63 -3.00
N LEU A 336 17.15 9.51 -4.33
CA LEU A 336 16.31 8.55 -5.04
C LEU A 336 16.71 7.13 -4.66
N ASP A 337 15.77 6.19 -4.61
CA ASP A 337 16.10 4.81 -4.26
C ASP A 337 16.98 4.13 -5.33
N GLU A 338 18.05 3.49 -4.87
CA GLU A 338 18.96 2.64 -5.66
C GLU A 338 19.10 1.25 -5.02
N SER A 339 18.38 1.00 -3.93
CA SER A 339 18.50 -0.24 -3.14
C SER A 339 17.52 -1.33 -3.58
N GLY A 340 16.43 -0.96 -4.24
CA GLY A 340 15.31 -1.85 -4.59
C GLY A 340 14.12 -1.75 -3.63
N THR A 341 14.23 -1.01 -2.53
CA THR A 341 13.11 -0.77 -1.59
C THR A 341 11.97 0.03 -2.23
N ASN A 342 12.25 0.81 -3.28
CA ASN A 342 11.35 1.80 -3.88
C ASN A 342 10.90 2.90 -2.88
N ILE A 343 11.77 3.23 -1.93
CA ILE A 343 11.53 4.29 -0.94
C ILE A 343 12.57 5.39 -1.16
N ASP A 344 12.16 6.46 -1.83
CA ASP A 344 12.99 7.66 -1.95
C ASP A 344 13.06 8.39 -0.59
N VAL A 345 14.12 9.15 -0.40
CA VAL A 345 14.37 9.93 0.82
C VAL A 345 14.69 11.39 0.48
N GLN A 346 14.18 12.29 1.29
CA GLN A 346 14.58 13.69 1.32
C GLN A 346 15.22 14.02 2.66
N ILE A 347 16.33 14.75 2.64
CA ILE A 347 17.03 15.19 3.85
C ILE A 347 17.02 16.71 3.89
N PHE A 348 16.52 17.27 4.98
CA PHE A 348 16.42 18.72 5.18
C PHE A 348 17.43 19.15 6.25
N ASP A 349 18.48 19.81 5.80
CA ASP A 349 19.40 20.55 6.64
C ASP A 349 18.73 21.86 7.07
N THR A 350 18.04 21.82 8.21
CA THR A 350 17.26 22.98 8.70
C THR A 350 18.12 24.19 9.09
N ALA A 351 19.45 24.05 9.15
CA ALA A 351 20.32 25.21 9.31
C ALA A 351 20.47 26.02 8.01
N LYS A 352 20.21 25.40 6.86
CA LYS A 352 20.26 26.02 5.53
C LYS A 352 18.88 26.37 4.95
N CYS A 353 17.81 25.90 5.58
CA CYS A 353 16.45 26.22 5.19
C CYS A 353 16.09 27.69 5.50
N ASP A 354 15.41 28.37 4.57
CA ASP A 354 14.82 29.70 4.79
C ASP A 354 13.38 29.56 5.29
N PHE A 355 13.13 30.00 6.53
CA PHE A 355 11.82 29.92 7.18
C PHE A 355 11.08 31.27 7.27
N LYS A 356 11.51 32.30 6.52
CA LYS A 356 10.94 33.66 6.59
C LYS A 356 9.41 33.69 6.43
N ASN A 357 8.88 32.89 5.51
CA ASN A 357 7.44 32.87 5.19
C ASN A 357 6.71 31.62 5.74
N VAL A 358 7.33 30.89 6.68
CA VAL A 358 6.76 29.65 7.23
C VAL A 358 6.13 29.94 8.60
N GLY A 359 4.79 30.00 8.63
CA GLY A 359 4.03 30.51 9.78
C GLY A 359 4.11 29.69 11.07
N PHE A 360 4.34 28.38 10.96
CA PHE A 360 4.45 27.48 12.12
C PHE A 360 5.88 27.40 12.71
N VAL A 361 6.83 28.16 12.17
CA VAL A 361 8.20 28.22 12.70
C VAL A 361 8.34 29.42 13.63
N GLY A 362 8.64 29.17 14.90
CA GLY A 362 8.79 30.21 15.93
C GLY A 362 10.11 30.98 15.84
N ALA A 363 10.15 32.19 16.43
CA ALA A 363 11.35 33.04 16.47
C ALA A 363 12.55 32.36 17.16
N ARG A 364 12.31 31.68 18.29
CA ARG A 364 13.36 30.96 19.03
C ARG A 364 14.10 29.94 18.18
N PHE A 365 13.39 29.25 17.29
CA PHE A 365 14.02 28.32 16.36
C PHE A 365 14.90 29.04 15.34
N ARG A 366 14.39 30.13 14.75
CA ARG A 366 15.11 30.93 13.75
C ARG A 366 16.43 31.47 14.32
N GLU A 367 16.41 31.89 15.58
CA GLU A 367 17.54 32.45 16.33
C GLU A 367 18.49 31.38 16.92
N SER A 368 18.12 30.09 16.85
CA SER A 368 18.94 29.02 17.43
C SER A 368 20.25 28.78 16.65
N GLU A 369 21.25 28.28 17.35
CA GLU A 369 22.56 27.96 16.78
C GLU A 369 22.44 26.84 15.73
N ASN A 370 23.16 26.98 14.62
CA ASN A 370 23.05 26.05 13.49
C ASN A 370 23.34 24.58 13.85
N HIS A 371 24.26 24.32 14.78
CA HIS A 371 24.57 22.95 15.22
C HIS A 371 23.46 22.33 16.09
N LYS A 372 22.61 23.15 16.72
CA LYS A 372 21.44 22.71 17.51
C LYS A 372 20.19 22.50 16.66
N LYS A 373 20.15 23.08 15.45
CA LYS A 373 19.04 22.89 14.52
C LYS A 373 18.97 21.41 14.08
N PRO A 374 17.78 20.79 14.02
CA PRO A 374 17.62 19.39 13.68
C PRO A 374 17.89 19.11 12.19
N VAL A 375 18.10 17.85 11.86
CA VAL A 375 18.05 17.35 10.48
C VAL A 375 16.82 16.47 10.35
N ILE A 376 16.01 16.75 9.33
CA ILE A 376 14.77 16.01 9.08
C ILE A 376 15.00 15.05 7.92
N ILE A 377 14.76 13.77 8.16
CA ILE A 377 14.84 12.69 7.17
C ILE A 377 13.41 12.30 6.82
N VAL A 378 12.96 12.63 5.62
CA VAL A 378 11.62 12.28 5.13
C VAL A 378 11.74 11.09 4.18
N MET A 379 11.13 9.97 4.52
CA MET A 379 11.07 8.77 3.69
C MET A 379 9.66 8.61 3.10
N ASP A 380 9.58 8.17 1.85
CA ASP A 380 8.29 7.77 1.24
C ASP A 380 7.70 6.55 1.98
N TYR A 381 6.42 6.25 1.72
CA TYR A 381 5.73 5.18 2.43
C TYR A 381 6.33 3.80 2.12
N ALA A 382 6.66 3.07 3.19
CA ALA A 382 6.89 1.64 3.12
C ALA A 382 5.57 0.88 2.90
N PHE A 383 5.65 -0.39 2.49
CA PHE A 383 4.49 -1.25 2.30
C PHE A 383 4.51 -2.44 3.27
N GLY A 384 3.56 -2.50 4.20
CA GLY A 384 3.41 -3.63 5.13
C GLY A 384 4.67 -3.90 5.96
N GLU A 385 5.14 -5.15 5.96
CA GLU A 385 6.32 -5.61 6.71
C GLU A 385 7.61 -4.86 6.33
N GLN A 386 7.70 -4.30 5.12
CA GLN A 386 8.83 -3.47 4.69
C GLN A 386 9.09 -2.31 5.66
N ALA A 387 8.04 -1.77 6.33
CA ALA A 387 8.17 -0.73 7.34
C ALA A 387 9.06 -1.16 8.52
N TYR A 388 8.97 -2.43 8.92
CA TYR A 388 9.85 -3.00 9.93
C TYR A 388 11.28 -3.09 9.38
N GLU A 389 11.46 -3.68 8.20
CA GLU A 389 12.80 -3.87 7.61
C GLU A 389 13.55 -2.54 7.49
N THR A 390 12.95 -1.53 6.86
CA THR A 390 13.62 -0.25 6.59
C THR A 390 13.91 0.52 7.87
N MET A 391 12.97 0.54 8.81
CA MET A 391 13.16 1.24 10.08
C MET A 391 14.15 0.50 10.98
N ASP A 392 14.14 -0.84 10.99
CA ASP A 392 15.08 -1.63 11.79
C ASP A 392 16.52 -1.40 11.31
N GLU A 393 16.77 -1.47 10.01
CA GLU A 393 18.09 -1.24 9.42
C GLU A 393 18.57 0.19 9.60
N LEU A 394 17.70 1.19 9.44
CA LEU A 394 18.06 2.60 9.65
C LEU A 394 18.47 2.86 11.10
N LEU A 395 17.79 2.24 12.08
CA LEU A 395 18.07 2.49 13.50
C LEU A 395 19.21 1.63 14.08
N LYS A 396 19.86 0.76 13.29
CA LYS A 396 21.12 0.11 13.68
C LYS A 396 22.29 1.12 13.69
N PRO A 397 23.35 0.89 14.48
CA PRO A 397 24.56 1.72 14.40
C PRO A 397 25.12 1.80 12.97
N PHE A 398 25.80 2.90 12.67
CA PHE A 398 26.60 3.06 11.46
C PHE A 398 28.05 2.66 11.76
N TYR A 399 28.65 1.79 10.95
CA TYR A 399 30.02 1.35 11.19
C TYR A 399 31.00 2.11 10.29
N ILE A 400 31.98 2.79 10.90
CA ILE A 400 33.04 3.55 10.23
C ILE A 400 34.36 3.09 10.82
N ASP A 401 35.26 2.55 10.00
CA ASP A 401 36.56 2.01 10.44
C ASP A 401 36.41 1.09 11.68
N GLU A 402 35.43 0.17 11.62
CA GLU A 402 35.04 -0.76 12.69
C GLU A 402 34.43 -0.14 13.97
N LYS A 403 34.29 1.20 14.03
CA LYS A 403 33.61 1.89 15.13
C LYS A 403 32.13 2.03 14.87
N ALA A 404 31.33 1.68 15.87
CA ALA A 404 29.87 1.78 15.82
C ALA A 404 29.41 3.18 16.29
N GLU A 405 28.96 4.00 15.35
CA GLU A 405 28.38 5.31 15.60
C GLU A 405 26.85 5.24 15.69
N GLN A 406 26.29 5.78 16.78
CA GLN A 406 24.84 5.79 16.99
C GLN A 406 24.21 7.03 16.37
N MET A 407 23.12 6.82 15.62
CA MET A 407 22.31 7.93 15.10
C MET A 407 21.66 8.70 16.26
N ASN A 408 21.77 10.02 16.25
CA ASN A 408 21.18 10.90 17.26
C ASN A 408 19.66 11.12 17.03
N VAL A 409 18.88 10.04 17.02
CA VAL A 409 17.44 10.06 16.71
C VAL A 409 16.62 10.60 17.89
N TYR A 410 16.01 11.78 17.72
CA TYR A 410 15.15 12.44 18.70
C TYR A 410 13.68 12.04 18.55
N SER A 411 13.17 12.00 17.32
CA SER A 411 11.79 11.58 17.08
C SER A 411 11.60 10.79 15.78
N ILE A 412 10.56 9.96 15.79
CA ILE A 412 10.10 9.19 14.64
C ILE A 412 8.62 9.49 14.46
N ASN A 413 8.26 9.95 13.27
CA ASN A 413 6.96 10.56 13.00
C ASN A 413 6.35 9.84 11.78
N ILE A 414 5.22 9.18 11.96
CA ILE A 414 4.56 8.38 10.95
C ILE A 414 3.24 9.05 10.60
N MET A 415 3.16 9.56 9.38
CA MET A 415 1.90 9.95 8.75
C MET A 415 1.50 8.85 7.78
N GLY A 416 0.21 8.57 7.62
CA GLY A 416 -0.23 7.55 6.66
C GLY A 416 -1.67 7.72 6.19
N LYS A 417 -2.04 6.95 5.16
CA LYS A 417 -3.44 6.73 4.80
C LYS A 417 -3.98 5.58 5.62
N ALA A 418 -5.24 5.65 6.00
CA ALA A 418 -5.91 4.57 6.70
C ALA A 418 -7.39 4.52 6.33
N GLY A 419 -8.00 3.35 6.49
CA GLY A 419 -9.44 3.22 6.49
C GLY A 419 -9.99 3.65 7.86
N ILE A 420 -11.00 4.50 7.87
CA ILE A 420 -11.62 4.99 9.12
C ILE A 420 -12.83 4.14 9.51
N LEU A 421 -12.93 3.81 10.80
CA LEU A 421 -14.10 3.12 11.38
C LEU A 421 -15.01 4.10 12.13
N GLU A 422 -14.43 5.14 12.72
CA GLU A 422 -15.13 6.21 13.44
C GLU A 422 -15.01 7.54 12.69
N GLY A 423 -15.96 7.85 11.80
CA GLY A 423 -16.00 9.12 11.06
C GLY A 423 -16.07 8.95 9.54
N ASP A 424 -15.57 9.95 8.82
CA ASP A 424 -15.71 10.09 7.38
C ASP A 424 -14.39 10.23 6.63
N LYS A 425 -14.45 10.00 5.32
CA LYS A 425 -13.31 10.16 4.41
C LYS A 425 -12.80 11.60 4.48
N GLY A 426 -11.49 11.78 4.70
CA GLY A 426 -10.86 13.08 4.96
C GLY A 426 -10.61 13.41 6.43
N ASP A 427 -11.23 12.70 7.37
CA ASP A 427 -10.97 12.88 8.80
C ASP A 427 -9.58 12.39 9.23
N ILE A 428 -9.15 12.80 10.42
CA ILE A 428 -7.83 12.48 10.97
C ILE A 428 -7.97 11.52 12.17
N MET A 429 -7.12 10.49 12.20
CA MET A 429 -7.01 9.49 13.26
C MET A 429 -5.69 9.65 14.01
N VAL A 430 -5.76 9.80 15.33
CA VAL A 430 -4.58 9.91 16.22
C VAL A 430 -4.50 8.66 17.11
N PRO A 431 -3.66 7.67 16.79
CA PRO A 431 -3.59 6.43 17.56
C PRO A 431 -2.93 6.59 18.92
N ASN A 432 -3.28 5.70 19.85
CA ASN A 432 -2.56 5.47 21.11
C ASN A 432 -1.95 4.05 21.20
N ALA A 433 -2.32 3.15 20.29
CA ALA A 433 -1.81 1.80 20.19
C ALA A 433 -2.01 1.25 18.76
N HIS A 434 -1.20 0.27 18.39
CA HIS A 434 -1.43 -0.59 17.23
C HIS A 434 -1.69 -2.03 17.69
N VAL A 435 -2.86 -2.56 17.33
CA VAL A 435 -3.25 -3.97 17.50
C VAL A 435 -2.81 -4.71 16.26
N PHE A 436 -2.02 -5.78 16.38
CA PHE A 436 -1.51 -6.47 15.20
C PHE A 436 -2.37 -7.70 14.86
N GLU A 437 -3.12 -7.60 13.76
CA GLU A 437 -4.05 -8.63 13.31
C GLU A 437 -3.36 -9.98 13.07
N GLY A 438 -4.01 -11.06 13.51
CA GLY A 438 -3.49 -12.43 13.33
C GLY A 438 -2.34 -12.79 14.27
N THR A 439 -2.03 -11.94 15.24
CA THR A 439 -1.01 -12.20 16.27
C THR A 439 -1.52 -11.81 17.65
N ALA A 440 -0.78 -12.18 18.71
CA ALA A 440 -1.03 -11.68 20.06
C ALA A 440 -0.29 -10.34 20.34
N ASP A 441 0.45 -9.82 19.36
CA ASP A 441 1.29 -8.64 19.54
C ASP A 441 0.46 -7.36 19.53
N ASN A 442 0.72 -6.50 20.50
CA ASN A 442 0.05 -5.21 20.63
C ASN A 442 1.07 -4.17 21.07
N TYR A 443 1.03 -2.99 20.45
CA TYR A 443 2.04 -1.96 20.61
C TYR A 443 1.42 -0.65 21.12
N PRO A 444 1.26 -0.50 22.45
CA PRO A 444 0.86 0.78 23.04
C PRO A 444 2.03 1.78 23.08
N PHE A 445 1.73 3.05 22.90
CA PHE A 445 2.72 4.12 22.95
C PHE A 445 2.12 5.46 23.39
N LYS A 446 2.99 6.37 23.85
CA LYS A 446 2.61 7.75 24.15
C LYS A 446 2.81 8.59 22.89
N ASN A 447 1.73 8.81 22.14
CA ASN A 447 1.73 9.69 20.98
C ASN A 447 1.92 11.15 21.42
N LYS A 448 2.84 11.87 20.76
CA LYS A 448 3.07 13.31 20.99
C LYS A 448 2.06 14.20 20.29
N LEU A 449 1.29 13.65 19.34
CA LEU A 449 0.11 14.29 18.79
C LEU A 449 -1.12 13.97 19.63
N SER A 450 -2.01 14.95 19.76
CA SER A 450 -3.33 14.82 20.38
C SER A 450 -4.44 15.28 19.45
N LYS A 451 -5.70 14.96 19.78
CA LYS A 451 -6.87 15.51 19.09
C LYS A 451 -6.86 17.04 18.99
N LYS A 452 -6.36 17.71 20.04
CA LYS A 452 -6.32 19.18 20.11
C LYS A 452 -5.30 19.77 19.15
N ASP A 453 -4.17 19.09 18.98
CA ASP A 453 -3.09 19.52 18.10
C ASP A 453 -3.51 19.60 16.63
N LEU A 454 -4.44 18.74 16.21
CA LEU A 454 -4.87 18.59 14.81
C LEU A 454 -6.28 19.15 14.55
N LYS A 455 -6.90 19.81 15.54
CA LYS A 455 -8.24 20.37 15.40
C LYS A 455 -8.23 21.47 14.35
N THR A 456 -9.04 21.31 13.30
CA THR A 456 -9.22 22.33 12.26
C THR A 456 -10.67 22.33 11.78
N GLU A 457 -11.09 23.42 11.14
CA GLU A 457 -12.45 23.55 10.62
C GLU A 457 -12.72 22.51 9.51
N GLY A 458 -13.89 21.86 9.55
CA GLY A 458 -14.33 20.93 8.50
C GLY A 458 -13.58 19.60 8.43
N ILE A 459 -12.79 19.24 9.45
CA ILE A 459 -12.15 17.92 9.58
C ILE A 459 -12.37 17.43 11.02
N SER A 460 -12.93 16.23 11.18
CA SER A 460 -13.04 15.61 12.49
C SER A 460 -11.72 14.94 12.86
N VAL A 461 -11.40 14.94 14.15
CA VAL A 461 -10.21 14.27 14.68
C VAL A 461 -10.64 13.25 15.72
N VAL A 462 -10.38 11.97 15.44
CA VAL A 462 -10.67 10.84 16.33
C VAL A 462 -9.37 10.26 16.92
N SER A 463 -9.49 9.52 18.03
CA SER A 463 -8.33 8.99 18.75
C SER A 463 -8.68 7.71 19.47
N GLY A 464 -7.82 6.70 19.38
CA GLY A 464 -8.04 5.38 19.93
C GLY A 464 -7.01 4.39 19.39
N SER A 465 -7.31 3.10 19.46
CA SER A 465 -6.43 2.07 18.90
C SER A 465 -6.55 2.03 17.38
N MET A 466 -5.47 1.72 16.68
CA MET A 466 -5.51 1.33 15.26
C MET A 466 -5.25 -0.17 15.15
N VAL A 467 -5.81 -0.82 14.13
CA VAL A 467 -5.42 -2.20 13.78
C VAL A 467 -4.47 -2.18 12.59
N THR A 468 -3.34 -2.87 12.72
CA THR A 468 -2.43 -3.15 11.62
C THR A 468 -2.84 -4.48 10.98
N VAL A 469 -3.31 -4.42 9.74
CA VAL A 469 -3.87 -5.58 9.02
C VAL A 469 -2.84 -6.22 8.09
N LEU A 470 -3.03 -7.51 7.77
CA LEU A 470 -2.11 -8.24 6.88
C LEU A 470 -2.23 -7.81 5.41
N GLY A 471 -3.38 -7.25 5.02
CA GLY A 471 -3.62 -6.77 3.67
C GLY A 471 -4.98 -6.10 3.55
N THR A 472 -5.08 -5.06 2.71
CA THR A 472 -6.35 -4.35 2.46
C THR A 472 -7.46 -5.26 1.94
N SER A 473 -7.09 -6.32 1.21
CA SER A 473 -8.03 -7.27 0.61
C SER A 473 -8.50 -8.37 1.55
N LEU A 474 -8.13 -8.31 2.83
CA LEU A 474 -8.47 -9.32 3.83
C LEU A 474 -9.45 -8.80 4.89
N GLN A 475 -10.12 -7.68 4.62
CA GLN A 475 -11.01 -7.02 5.58
C GLN A 475 -12.47 -7.18 5.16
N ASN A 476 -13.36 -7.38 6.13
CA ASN A 476 -14.81 -7.39 5.93
C ASN A 476 -15.55 -6.64 7.06
N LYS A 477 -16.79 -6.26 6.81
CA LYS A 477 -17.60 -5.47 7.75
C LYS A 477 -17.80 -6.14 9.12
N ASP A 478 -17.98 -7.45 9.19
CA ASP A 478 -18.24 -8.15 10.44
C ASP A 478 -17.02 -8.11 11.37
N LEU A 479 -15.83 -8.31 10.81
CA LEU A 479 -14.56 -8.20 11.52
C LEU A 479 -14.28 -6.77 11.98
N LEU A 480 -14.50 -5.80 11.10
CA LEU A 480 -14.28 -4.39 11.42
C LEU A 480 -15.26 -3.88 12.48
N LYS A 481 -16.53 -4.31 12.44
CA LYS A 481 -17.50 -4.09 13.51
C LYS A 481 -17.03 -4.67 14.83
N PHE A 482 -16.49 -5.90 14.83
CA PHE A 482 -15.93 -6.49 16.04
C PHE A 482 -14.82 -5.62 16.64
N PHE A 483 -13.84 -5.18 15.84
CA PHE A 483 -12.77 -4.31 16.32
C PHE A 483 -13.27 -2.95 16.84
N TYR A 484 -14.30 -2.40 16.20
CA TYR A 484 -14.90 -1.12 16.56
C TYR A 484 -15.77 -1.21 17.83
N ASP A 485 -16.69 -2.19 17.90
CA ASP A 485 -17.70 -2.30 18.95
C ASP A 485 -17.15 -2.91 20.25
N SER A 486 -16.14 -3.79 20.15
CA SER A 486 -15.52 -4.48 21.29
C SER A 486 -14.73 -3.54 22.21
N SER A 487 -14.09 -4.13 23.23
CA SER A 487 -13.18 -3.42 24.14
C SER A 487 -11.93 -2.85 23.45
N TRP A 488 -11.61 -3.28 22.23
CA TRP A 488 -10.49 -2.74 21.47
C TRP A 488 -10.69 -1.28 21.04
N LYS A 489 -11.96 -0.89 20.79
CA LYS A 489 -12.35 0.46 20.37
C LYS A 489 -11.45 1.01 19.27
N VAL A 490 -11.26 0.19 18.24
CA VAL A 490 -10.40 0.52 17.10
C VAL A 490 -11.06 1.62 16.28
N ILE A 491 -10.33 2.71 16.04
CA ILE A 491 -10.84 3.88 15.30
C ILE A 491 -10.56 3.80 13.79
N GLY A 492 -9.66 2.92 13.37
CA GLY A 492 -9.22 2.79 11.98
C GLY A 492 -8.24 1.64 11.78
N LEU A 493 -7.89 1.40 10.51
CA LEU A 493 -7.01 0.32 10.08
C LEU A 493 -5.99 0.78 9.04
N GLU A 494 -4.81 0.19 9.09
CA GLU A 494 -3.64 0.50 8.26
C GLU A 494 -2.73 -0.75 8.18
N MET A 495 -1.57 -0.68 7.51
CA MET A 495 -0.74 -1.87 7.24
C MET A 495 0.67 -1.82 7.84
N GLU A 496 1.09 -0.72 8.47
CA GLU A 496 2.51 -0.47 8.79
C GLU A 496 2.79 -0.17 10.28
N GLY A 497 1.80 0.23 11.04
CA GLY A 497 1.95 0.89 12.34
C GLY A 497 2.60 -0.01 13.39
N ALA A 498 2.10 -1.25 13.52
CA ALA A 498 2.72 -2.27 14.36
C ALA A 498 4.15 -2.60 13.92
N HIS A 499 4.42 -2.63 12.60
CA HIS A 499 5.76 -2.89 12.06
C HIS A 499 6.76 -1.78 12.41
N TYR A 500 6.39 -0.51 12.22
CA TYR A 500 7.20 0.62 12.68
C TYR A 500 7.40 0.57 14.18
N GLN A 501 6.33 0.41 14.95
CA GLN A 501 6.42 0.47 16.42
C GLN A 501 7.26 -0.68 16.99
N LYS A 502 7.24 -1.86 16.36
CA LYS A 502 8.13 -2.98 16.63
C LYS A 502 9.60 -2.60 16.44
N ALA A 503 9.97 -2.03 15.29
CA ALA A 503 11.35 -1.58 15.01
C ALA A 503 11.81 -0.48 15.99
N ILE A 504 10.94 0.50 16.26
CA ILE A 504 11.22 1.62 17.17
C ILE A 504 11.46 1.12 18.59
N GLN A 505 10.63 0.21 19.11
CA GLN A 505 10.80 -0.34 20.46
C GLN A 505 12.03 -1.26 20.55
N ALA A 506 12.29 -2.06 19.51
CA ALA A 506 13.50 -2.87 19.44
C ALA A 506 14.76 -2.00 19.49
N ALA A 507 14.82 -0.90 18.72
CA ALA A 507 15.95 0.03 18.72
C ALA A 507 16.09 0.81 20.05
N SER A 508 15.01 1.41 20.55
CA SER A 508 15.06 2.32 21.71
C SER A 508 15.09 1.62 23.08
N ARG A 509 14.44 0.45 23.22
CA ARG A 509 14.25 -0.22 24.52
C ARG A 509 15.09 -1.49 24.67
N VAL A 510 15.26 -2.26 23.59
CA VAL A 510 15.96 -3.56 23.63
C VAL A 510 17.43 -3.41 23.26
N ARG A 511 17.73 -3.05 22.01
CA ARG A 511 19.09 -2.85 21.50
C ARG A 511 19.77 -1.61 22.05
N ARG A 512 18.98 -0.59 22.40
CA ARG A 512 19.46 0.73 22.84
C ARG A 512 20.44 1.36 21.83
N SER A 513 20.16 1.16 20.54
CA SER A 513 20.93 1.74 19.43
C SER A 513 20.55 3.20 19.15
N ILE A 514 19.43 3.65 19.71
CA ILE A 514 18.98 5.04 19.72
C ILE A 514 18.52 5.43 21.12
N ARG A 515 18.13 6.70 21.28
CA ARG A 515 17.61 7.25 22.54
C ARG A 515 16.45 6.43 23.11
N LYS A 516 16.55 6.10 24.41
CA LYS A 516 15.50 5.37 25.16
C LYS A 516 14.15 6.10 25.17
N LYS A 517 14.19 7.44 25.23
CA LYS A 517 13.00 8.32 25.23
C LYS A 517 12.79 8.98 23.86
N VAL A 518 12.97 8.23 22.77
CA VAL A 518 12.61 8.71 21.43
C VAL A 518 11.12 9.09 21.40
N GLU A 519 10.83 10.26 20.83
CA GLU A 519 9.46 10.72 20.69
C GLU A 519 8.79 10.06 19.49
N VAL A 520 7.53 9.66 19.64
CA VAL A 520 6.74 9.09 18.53
C VAL A 520 5.51 9.95 18.24
N ARG A 521 5.29 10.21 16.96
CA ARG A 521 4.09 10.89 16.44
C ARG A 521 3.46 9.99 15.41
N TYR A 522 2.21 9.61 15.62
CA TYR A 522 1.45 8.89 14.63
C TYR A 522 0.19 9.67 14.32
N ALA A 523 -0.15 9.82 13.04
CA ALA A 523 -1.43 10.32 12.61
C ALA A 523 -1.77 9.79 11.22
N TYR A 524 -3.03 9.47 11.01
CA TYR A 524 -3.51 8.98 9.73
C TYR A 524 -4.64 9.85 9.21
N TYR A 525 -4.77 9.95 7.91
CA TYR A 525 -5.92 10.59 7.28
C TYR A 525 -6.76 9.55 6.52
N ALA A 526 -8.07 9.67 6.65
CA ALA A 526 -9.04 8.70 6.15
C ALA A 526 -9.08 8.69 4.62
N SER A 527 -8.55 7.63 3.99
CA SER A 527 -8.63 7.44 2.54
C SER A 527 -9.96 6.86 2.08
N ASP A 528 -10.59 6.09 2.95
CA ASP A 528 -11.76 5.27 2.70
C ASP A 528 -12.46 4.97 4.03
N ASN A 529 -13.72 4.53 3.96
CA ASN A 529 -14.47 4.05 5.12
C ASN A 529 -15.00 2.65 4.79
N PRO A 530 -14.33 1.57 5.24
CA PRO A 530 -14.73 0.20 4.91
C PRO A 530 -16.01 -0.25 5.61
N MET A 531 -16.56 0.52 6.54
CA MET A 531 -17.87 0.27 7.14
C MET A 531 -19.02 0.68 6.21
N LYS A 532 -18.76 1.58 5.24
CA LYS A 532 -19.75 2.11 4.29
C LYS A 532 -19.56 1.45 2.91
N THR A 533 -20.58 0.72 2.44
CA THR A 533 -20.58 0.12 1.09
C THR A 533 -20.31 1.19 0.04
N GLY A 534 -19.42 0.92 -0.92
CA GLY A 534 -19.08 1.88 -1.98
C GLY A 534 -18.12 3.00 -1.56
N HIS A 535 -17.59 2.96 -0.34
CA HIS A 535 -16.57 3.90 0.15
C HIS A 535 -15.21 3.22 0.38
N THR A 536 -14.96 2.06 -0.23
CA THR A 536 -13.70 1.31 -0.11
C THR A 536 -12.65 1.82 -1.11
N LEU A 537 -11.42 1.32 -1.01
CA LEU A 537 -10.35 1.60 -1.97
C LEU A 537 -10.66 1.16 -3.41
N ALA A 538 -11.59 0.22 -3.62
CA ALA A 538 -12.04 -0.16 -4.97
C ALA A 538 -12.98 0.88 -5.59
N SER A 539 -13.63 1.72 -4.77
CA SER A 539 -14.62 2.70 -5.23
C SER A 539 -14.01 4.04 -5.69
N GLY A 540 -12.70 4.26 -5.49
CA GLY A 540 -11.98 5.40 -6.04
C GLY A 540 -11.01 6.09 -5.07
N GLY A 541 -10.17 6.98 -5.60
CA GLY A 541 -9.14 7.68 -4.83
C GLY A 541 -9.70 8.75 -3.87
N LEU A 542 -8.83 9.28 -3.00
CA LEU A 542 -9.19 10.32 -2.04
C LEU A 542 -9.42 11.71 -2.68
N GLY A 543 -8.85 11.96 -3.86
CA GLY A 543 -8.99 13.24 -4.56
C GLY A 543 -8.46 14.42 -3.73
N LEU A 544 -9.08 15.59 -3.91
CA LEU A 544 -8.70 16.82 -3.20
C LEU A 544 -9.06 16.82 -1.71
N THR A 545 -9.99 15.96 -1.28
CA THR A 545 -10.38 15.79 0.13
C THR A 545 -9.18 15.46 1.04
N GLY A 546 -8.17 14.79 0.48
CA GLY A 546 -6.95 14.44 1.22
C GLY A 546 -5.93 15.55 1.39
N VAL A 547 -6.08 16.67 0.67
CA VAL A 547 -5.09 17.76 0.69
C VAL A 547 -5.00 18.37 2.08
N LYS A 548 -6.11 18.88 2.61
CA LYS A 548 -6.15 19.57 3.90
C LYS A 548 -5.62 18.71 5.07
N PRO A 549 -6.07 17.46 5.30
CA PRO A 549 -5.58 16.67 6.43
C PRO A 549 -4.08 16.34 6.33
N VAL A 550 -3.55 16.12 5.12
CA VAL A 550 -2.10 15.90 4.91
C VAL A 550 -1.28 17.07 5.41
N TYR A 551 -1.67 18.30 5.07
CA TYR A 551 -0.94 19.49 5.49
C TYR A 551 -1.15 19.81 6.97
N VAL A 552 -2.34 19.58 7.52
CA VAL A 552 -2.59 19.76 8.96
C VAL A 552 -1.68 18.85 9.79
N ILE A 553 -1.60 17.56 9.44
CA ILE A 553 -0.71 16.61 10.12
C ILE A 553 0.76 17.00 9.93
N THR A 554 1.16 17.29 8.69
CA THR A 554 2.55 17.61 8.36
C THR A 554 3.03 18.85 9.11
N GLU A 555 2.28 19.95 9.03
CA GLU A 555 2.66 21.21 9.67
C GLU A 555 2.72 21.06 11.19
N LYS A 556 1.82 20.29 11.80
CA LYS A 556 1.86 20.07 13.25
C LYS A 556 3.03 19.21 13.70
N ILE A 557 3.40 18.19 12.92
CA ILE A 557 4.63 17.41 13.15
C ILE A 557 5.85 18.34 13.07
N LEU A 558 5.93 19.17 12.03
CA LEU A 558 7.06 20.09 11.84
C LEU A 558 7.13 21.16 12.91
N GLU A 559 5.98 21.73 13.32
CA GLU A 559 5.89 22.68 14.44
C GLU A 559 6.50 22.09 15.70
N GLN A 560 6.07 20.88 16.12
CA GLN A 560 6.59 20.24 17.34
C GLN A 560 8.07 19.78 17.22
N ILE A 561 8.58 19.52 16.00
CA ILE A 561 10.00 19.21 15.79
C ILE A 561 10.87 20.46 15.90
N LEU A 562 10.38 21.59 15.38
CA LEU A 562 11.10 22.85 15.32
C LEU A 562 10.89 23.71 16.57
N GLU A 563 9.96 23.35 17.46
CA GLU A 563 9.90 23.90 18.80
C GLU A 563 11.19 23.55 19.57
N PRO A 564 11.90 24.54 20.13
CA PRO A 564 13.05 24.26 21.00
C PRO A 564 12.58 23.38 22.15
N ALA A 565 13.28 22.26 22.38
CA ALA A 565 13.03 21.43 23.55
C ALA A 565 13.03 22.34 24.79
N HIS A 566 11.97 22.29 25.60
CA HIS A 566 12.03 22.87 26.93
C HIS A 566 13.22 22.22 27.62
N GLU A 567 14.27 23.01 27.87
CA GLU A 567 15.27 22.69 28.87
C GLU A 567 14.51 22.55 30.19
N GLN A 568 14.08 21.32 30.48
CA GLN A 568 13.72 20.94 31.83
C GLN A 568 15.05 20.86 32.56
N PHE A 569 15.38 21.98 33.21
CA PHE A 569 16.41 22.10 34.23
C PHE A 569 16.26 21.03 35.31
#